data_AF-A0A4R3MDF7-F1
#
_entry.id   AF-A0A4R3MDF7-F1
#
_cell.length_a   1.000
_cell.length_b   1.000
_cell.length_c   1.000
_cell.angle_alpha   90.00
_cell.angle_beta   90.00
_cell.angle_gamma   90.00
#
_symmetry.space_group_name_H-M   'P 1'
#
loop_
_entity.id
_entity.type
_entity.pdbx_description
1 polymer ?
#
loop_
_entity_poly.entity_id
_entity_poly.type
_entity_poly.pdbx_seq_one_letter_code
_entity_poly.pdbx_strand_id
1 'polypeptide(L)'
;MTDEEIDRLLTLPKTVLNPRARGKIERGARKINYDLSSDAGRFSLYIRQNVRISFNFSCGLLYFGQAGAEKITLARYNGSDHPHANAIEESGRTIHGCHIHKATARYIAAGMKPESYAELTSRYTDLRGAIVALVDDCRITGLPSSLTETDTSHAQAQLELFDDSDN
;
A
#
# COMPACT_ATOMS: atom_id res chain seq x y z
N MET A 1 -16.77 -4.31 -11.16
CA MET A 1 -15.50 -5.03 -10.92
C MET A 1 -15.78 -6.21 -10.00
N THR A 2 -15.47 -7.44 -10.42
CA THR A 2 -15.68 -8.67 -9.65
C THR A 2 -14.47 -9.01 -8.78
N ASP A 3 -14.61 -9.94 -7.83
CA ASP A 3 -13.50 -10.38 -6.98
C ASP A 3 -12.43 -11.12 -7.80
N GLU A 4 -12.81 -11.85 -8.85
CA GLU A 4 -11.87 -12.48 -9.79
C GLU A 4 -11.06 -11.46 -10.58
N GLU A 5 -11.70 -10.35 -11.00
CA GLU A 5 -10.99 -9.25 -11.66
C GLU A 5 -10.02 -8.56 -10.70
N ILE A 6 -10.42 -8.35 -9.45
CA ILE A 6 -9.58 -7.77 -8.39
C ILE A 6 -8.37 -8.66 -8.13
N ASP A 7 -8.58 -9.96 -7.91
CA ASP A 7 -7.50 -10.92 -7.63
C ASP A 7 -6.53 -11.03 -8.81
N ARG A 8 -7.05 -11.04 -10.04
CA ARG A 8 -6.22 -10.98 -11.24
C ARG A 8 -5.36 -9.71 -11.27
N LEU A 9 -5.93 -8.54 -10.97
CA LEU A 9 -5.18 -7.27 -10.97
C LEU A 9 -4.15 -7.21 -9.84
N LEU A 10 -4.45 -7.77 -8.67
CA LEU A 10 -3.51 -7.88 -7.55
C LEU A 10 -2.31 -8.74 -7.95
N THR A 11 -2.55 -9.95 -8.43
CA THR A 11 -1.50 -10.96 -8.67
C THR A 11 -0.79 -10.83 -10.01
N LEU A 12 -1.22 -9.94 -10.90
CA LEU A 12 -0.53 -9.69 -12.16
C LEU A 12 0.88 -9.11 -11.91
N PRO A 13 1.95 -9.62 -12.56
CA PRO A 13 3.29 -9.03 -12.45
C PRO A 13 3.32 -7.56 -12.85
N LYS A 14 4.03 -6.74 -12.07
CA LYS A 14 4.17 -5.29 -12.28
C LYS A 14 5.62 -4.88 -12.21
N THR A 15 6.01 -3.94 -13.06
CA THR A 15 7.37 -3.38 -13.09
C THR A 15 7.33 -1.90 -12.78
N VAL A 16 8.21 -1.47 -11.87
CA VAL A 16 8.42 -0.06 -11.53
C VAL A 16 9.00 0.70 -12.72
N LEU A 17 8.40 1.85 -13.05
CA LEU A 17 8.83 2.74 -14.13
C LEU A 17 9.77 3.85 -13.65
N ASN A 18 9.67 4.22 -12.38
CA ASN A 18 10.40 5.33 -11.77
C ASN A 18 11.16 4.88 -10.51
N PRO A 19 12.16 3.98 -10.63
CA PRO A 19 12.85 3.40 -9.47
C PRO A 19 13.55 4.44 -8.58
N ARG A 20 13.83 5.63 -9.12
CA ARG A 20 14.43 6.76 -8.39
C ARG A 20 13.41 7.78 -7.86
N ALA A 21 12.15 7.36 -7.65
CA ALA A 21 11.12 8.22 -7.09
C ALA A 21 11.58 8.81 -5.75
N ARG A 22 11.37 10.12 -5.59
CA ARG A 22 11.74 10.86 -4.37
C ARG A 22 10.53 11.11 -3.50
N GLY A 23 10.74 11.00 -2.19
CA GLY A 23 9.72 11.32 -1.22
C GLY A 23 9.49 12.82 -1.10
N LYS A 24 8.28 13.19 -0.67
CA LYS A 24 7.96 14.54 -0.25
C LYS A 24 7.29 14.51 1.12
N ILE A 25 7.54 15.53 1.92
CA ILE A 25 6.76 15.75 3.15
C ILE A 25 5.56 16.62 2.79
N GLU A 26 4.37 16.12 3.08
CA GLU A 26 3.12 16.82 2.80
C GLU A 26 2.14 16.58 3.95
N ARG A 27 1.64 17.66 4.56
CA ARG A 27 0.67 17.62 5.67
C ARG A 27 1.13 16.70 6.82
N GLY A 28 2.40 16.78 7.20
CA GLY A 28 2.96 15.99 8.30
C GLY A 28 3.16 14.50 8.00
N ALA A 29 3.10 14.08 6.73
CA ALA A 29 3.43 12.73 6.31
C ALA A 29 4.47 12.74 5.18
N ARG A 30 5.48 11.87 5.28
CA ARG A 30 6.37 11.52 4.18
C ARG A 30 5.60 10.64 3.20
N LYS A 31 5.62 10.98 1.92
CA LYS A 31 4.92 10.24 0.85
C LYS A 31 5.87 9.95 -0.31
N ILE A 32 5.83 8.72 -0.82
CA ILE A 32 6.55 8.29 -2.03
C ILE A 32 5.58 7.51 -2.91
N ASN A 33 5.58 7.77 -4.21
CA ASN A 33 4.80 7.00 -5.18
C ASN A 33 5.72 6.42 -6.25
N TYR A 34 5.58 5.12 -6.50
CA TYR A 34 6.17 4.45 -7.64
C TYR A 34 5.09 4.20 -8.68
N ASP A 35 5.33 4.62 -9.91
CA ASP A 35 4.50 4.30 -11.06
C ASP A 35 4.88 2.89 -11.53
N LEU A 36 3.87 2.05 -11.76
CA LEU A 36 4.06 0.68 -12.21
C LEU A 36 3.32 0.46 -13.53
N SER A 37 3.85 -0.45 -14.34
CA SER A 37 3.19 -0.95 -15.54
C SER A 37 3.02 -2.47 -15.49
N SER A 38 1.97 -2.95 -16.13
CA SER A 38 1.74 -4.36 -16.45
C SER A 38 0.92 -4.45 -17.74
N ASP A 39 0.70 -5.65 -18.25
CA ASP A 39 -0.12 -5.89 -19.44
C ASP A 39 -1.59 -5.47 -19.26
N ALA A 40 -2.09 -5.37 -18.02
CA ALA A 40 -3.45 -4.91 -17.73
C ALA A 40 -3.56 -3.38 -17.59
N GLY A 41 -2.44 -2.65 -17.61
CA GLY A 41 -2.43 -1.20 -17.56
C GLY A 41 -1.53 -0.62 -16.46
N ARG A 42 -1.86 0.61 -16.05
CA ARG A 42 -1.04 1.41 -15.13
C ARG A 42 -1.49 1.25 -13.69
N PHE A 43 -0.51 1.22 -12.80
CA PHE A 43 -0.70 1.14 -11.36
C PHE A 43 0.21 2.16 -10.67
N SER A 44 -0.05 2.41 -9.39
CA SER A 44 0.88 3.10 -8.51
C SER A 44 0.98 2.38 -7.17
N LEU A 45 2.21 2.06 -6.78
CA LEU A 45 2.53 1.76 -5.39
C LEU A 45 2.69 3.09 -4.66
N TYR A 46 1.86 3.34 -3.66
CA TYR A 46 1.99 4.52 -2.81
C TYR A 46 2.43 4.14 -1.40
N ILE A 47 3.26 4.98 -0.81
CA ILE A 47 3.80 4.83 0.54
C ILE A 47 3.53 6.13 1.30
N ARG A 48 3.06 6.03 2.53
CA ARG A 48 2.82 7.14 3.44
C ARG A 48 3.27 6.79 4.85
N GLN A 49 4.07 7.65 5.47
CA GLN A 49 4.49 7.56 6.86
C GLN A 49 4.22 8.89 7.57
N ASN A 50 3.48 8.89 8.68
CA ASN A 50 3.42 10.06 9.55
C ASN A 50 4.81 10.37 10.10
N VAL A 51 5.24 11.64 10.09
CA VAL A 51 6.61 12.03 10.48
C VAL A 51 6.86 11.97 11.99
N ARG A 52 5.81 11.90 12.81
CA ARG A 52 5.91 11.87 14.29
C ARG A 52 5.44 10.55 14.90
N ILE A 53 4.56 9.82 14.22
CA ILE A 53 3.91 8.62 14.74
C ILE A 53 4.31 7.44 13.86
N SER A 54 5.31 6.65 14.31
CA SER A 54 5.89 5.56 13.52
C SER A 54 4.86 4.50 13.12
N PHE A 55 3.91 4.17 13.99
CA PHE A 55 2.84 3.20 13.72
C PHE A 55 1.66 3.78 12.90
N ASN A 56 1.70 5.06 12.52
CA ASN A 56 0.74 5.68 11.59
C ASN A 56 1.35 5.68 10.17
N PHE A 57 1.17 4.56 9.50
CA PHE A 57 1.70 4.35 8.15
C PHE A 57 0.69 3.64 7.26
N SER A 58 0.89 3.78 5.96
CA SER A 58 0.21 2.96 4.98
C SER A 58 1.04 2.79 3.71
N CYS A 59 0.91 1.64 3.07
CA CYS A 59 1.30 1.46 1.67
C CYS A 59 0.21 0.72 0.92
N GLY A 60 0.05 0.96 -0.38
CA GLY A 60 -1.00 0.28 -1.14
C GLY A 60 -0.78 0.33 -2.63
N LEU A 61 -1.62 -0.44 -3.32
CA LEU A 61 -1.63 -0.57 -4.77
C LEU A 61 -2.87 0.12 -5.33
N LEU A 62 -2.65 1.13 -6.16
CA LEU A 62 -3.68 1.85 -6.91
C LEU A 62 -3.68 1.37 -8.35
N TYR A 63 -4.85 1.08 -8.90
CA TYR A 63 -5.08 0.82 -10.32
C TYR A 63 -5.77 2.02 -10.97
N PHE A 64 -5.33 2.43 -12.17
CA PHE A 64 -5.84 3.61 -12.87
C PHE A 64 -6.96 3.34 -13.88
N GLY A 65 -7.52 2.12 -13.93
CA GLY A 65 -8.58 1.78 -14.86
C GLY A 65 -8.12 1.79 -16.33
N GLN A 66 -8.96 1.30 -17.24
CA GLN A 66 -8.75 1.52 -18.67
C GLN A 66 -9.10 2.99 -18.99
N ALA A 67 -8.26 3.66 -19.79
CA ALA A 67 -8.38 5.08 -20.16
C ALA A 67 -8.33 6.12 -19.01
N GLY A 68 -7.94 5.74 -17.79
CA GLY A 68 -7.70 6.70 -16.69
C GLY A 68 -8.96 7.24 -15.99
N ALA A 69 -10.15 6.72 -16.32
CA ALA A 69 -11.43 7.23 -15.83
C ALA A 69 -11.73 6.83 -14.38
N GLU A 70 -11.15 5.73 -13.87
CA GLU A 70 -11.43 5.22 -12.53
C GLU A 70 -10.14 4.88 -11.78
N LYS A 71 -10.05 5.31 -10.53
CA LYS A 71 -8.91 5.01 -9.65
C LYS A 71 -9.39 4.11 -8.51
N ILE A 72 -8.90 2.88 -8.49
CA ILE A 72 -9.30 1.86 -7.51
C ILE A 72 -8.08 1.46 -6.69
N THR A 73 -8.13 1.68 -5.38
CA THR A 73 -7.16 1.05 -4.48
C THR A 73 -7.52 -0.43 -4.39
N LEU A 74 -6.64 -1.31 -4.84
CA LEU A 74 -6.87 -2.76 -4.81
C LEU A 74 -6.54 -3.35 -3.44
N ALA A 75 -5.48 -2.85 -2.81
CA ALA A 75 -5.11 -3.22 -1.44
C ALA A 75 -4.39 -2.07 -0.75
N ARG A 76 -4.51 -2.00 0.59
CA ARG A 76 -3.77 -1.06 1.44
C ARG A 76 -3.39 -1.71 2.77
N TYR A 77 -2.11 -1.67 3.08
CA TYR A 77 -1.48 -2.25 4.25
C TYR A 77 -1.26 -1.10 5.23
N ASN A 78 -1.96 -1.10 6.36
CA ASN A 78 -1.92 -0.04 7.35
C ASN A 78 -1.21 -0.50 8.62
N GLY A 79 -0.64 0.49 9.32
CA GLY A 79 -0.21 0.35 10.70
C GLY A 79 -1.38 0.27 11.69
N SER A 80 -1.05 0.35 12.98
CA SER A 80 -1.99 0.11 14.09
C SER A 80 -2.46 1.40 14.78
N ASP A 81 -2.41 2.55 14.11
CA ASP A 81 -2.70 3.85 14.73
C ASP A 81 -4.18 4.11 15.01
N HIS A 82 -5.07 3.31 14.43
CA HIS A 82 -6.51 3.43 14.64
C HIS A 82 -7.21 2.07 14.50
N PRO A 83 -8.34 1.88 15.21
CA PRO A 83 -9.21 0.74 14.96
C PRO A 83 -9.94 0.88 13.62
N HIS A 84 -10.21 -0.25 12.97
CA HIS A 84 -11.04 -0.31 11.75
C HIS A 84 -12.27 -1.19 11.95
N ALA A 85 -13.39 -0.84 11.33
CA ALA A 85 -14.62 -1.64 11.37
C ALA A 85 -15.12 -1.92 9.95
N ASN A 86 -15.49 -3.17 9.70
CA ASN A 86 -16.04 -3.62 8.44
C ASN A 86 -17.55 -3.33 8.39
N ALA A 87 -17.91 -2.14 7.89
CA ALA A 87 -19.24 -1.54 8.06
C ALA A 87 -20.43 -2.37 7.56
N ILE A 88 -20.26 -3.23 6.55
CA ILE A 88 -21.36 -4.04 5.98
C ILE A 88 -21.30 -5.52 6.40
N GLU A 89 -20.34 -5.89 7.25
CA GLU A 89 -20.22 -7.27 7.73
C GLU A 89 -21.06 -7.43 9.01
N GLU A 90 -21.96 -8.41 9.04
CA GLU A 90 -22.91 -8.63 10.14
C GLU A 90 -22.26 -8.76 11.52
N SER A 91 -21.02 -9.26 11.57
CA SER A 91 -20.29 -9.44 12.82
C SER A 91 -19.47 -8.23 13.26
N GLY A 92 -19.38 -7.17 12.44
CA GLY A 92 -18.87 -5.83 12.78
C GLY A 92 -17.57 -5.76 13.60
N ARG A 93 -16.73 -6.80 13.61
CA ARG A 93 -15.64 -6.90 14.57
C ARG A 93 -14.65 -5.78 14.30
N THR A 94 -14.38 -5.00 15.34
CA THR A 94 -13.37 -3.96 15.29
C THR A 94 -12.00 -4.62 15.25
N ILE A 95 -11.20 -4.24 14.26
CA ILE A 95 -9.84 -4.68 14.05
C ILE A 95 -8.92 -3.76 14.83
N HIS A 96 -8.11 -4.34 15.71
CA HIS A 96 -7.11 -3.63 16.51
C HIS A 96 -5.72 -4.17 16.16
N GLY A 97 -4.90 -3.35 15.52
CA GLY A 97 -3.56 -3.74 15.07
C GLY A 97 -3.31 -3.39 13.61
N CYS A 98 -2.17 -3.85 13.09
CA CYS A 98 -1.87 -3.76 11.67
C CYS A 98 -2.92 -4.55 10.87
N HIS A 99 -3.37 -3.99 9.75
CA HIS A 99 -4.45 -4.58 8.98
C HIS A 99 -4.33 -4.26 7.50
N ILE A 100 -4.87 -5.16 6.67
CA ILE A 100 -4.83 -5.07 5.21
C ILE A 100 -6.25 -4.82 4.73
N HIS A 101 -6.46 -3.64 4.16
CA HIS A 101 -7.63 -3.33 3.37
C HIS A 101 -7.56 -4.00 2.01
N LYS A 102 -8.68 -4.55 1.54
CA LYS A 102 -8.80 -5.23 0.24
C LYS A 102 -10.01 -4.72 -0.51
N ALA A 103 -9.82 -4.47 -1.81
CA ALA A 103 -10.93 -4.27 -2.71
C ALA A 103 -11.83 -5.50 -2.72
N THR A 104 -13.15 -5.32 -2.68
CA THR A 104 -14.10 -6.43 -2.82
C THR A 104 -15.31 -6.01 -3.65
N ALA A 105 -15.84 -6.93 -4.45
CA ALA A 105 -17.03 -6.71 -5.27
C ALA A 105 -18.25 -6.32 -4.42
N ARG A 106 -18.40 -6.91 -3.24
CA ARG A 106 -19.53 -6.62 -2.33
C ARG A 106 -19.49 -5.19 -1.76
N TYR A 107 -18.31 -4.66 -1.42
CA TYR A 107 -18.18 -3.28 -0.96
C TYR A 107 -18.40 -2.28 -2.10
N ILE A 108 -17.92 -2.61 -3.30
CA ILE A 108 -18.19 -1.82 -4.51
C ILE A 108 -19.70 -1.78 -4.79
N ALA A 109 -20.38 -2.93 -4.76
CA ALA A 109 -21.83 -3.04 -4.98
C ALA A 109 -22.65 -2.29 -3.92
N ALA A 110 -22.14 -2.18 -2.70
CA ALA A 110 -22.72 -1.39 -1.62
C ALA A 110 -22.46 0.13 -1.73
N GLY A 111 -21.77 0.60 -2.78
CA GLY A 111 -21.41 2.01 -2.95
C GLY A 111 -20.33 2.51 -1.99
N MET A 112 -19.63 1.60 -1.32
CA MET A 112 -18.51 1.91 -0.42
C MET A 112 -17.23 2.08 -1.23
N LYS A 113 -16.16 2.58 -0.58
CA LYS A 113 -14.84 2.52 -1.20
C LYS A 113 -14.49 1.05 -1.47
N PRO A 114 -13.90 0.71 -2.63
CA PRO A 114 -13.55 -0.66 -2.96
C PRO A 114 -12.81 -1.36 -1.82
N GLU A 115 -11.80 -0.69 -1.25
CA GLU A 115 -10.93 -1.19 -0.18
C GLU A 115 -11.47 -1.01 1.25
N SER A 116 -12.76 -0.78 1.45
CA SER A 116 -13.32 -0.55 2.79
C SER A 116 -13.35 -1.81 3.68
N TYR A 117 -13.25 -3.00 3.10
CA TYR A 117 -13.06 -4.24 3.86
C TYR A 117 -11.61 -4.37 4.29
N ALA A 118 -11.35 -4.75 5.55
CA ALA A 118 -10.01 -5.06 6.02
C ALA A 118 -9.94 -6.34 6.85
N GLU A 119 -8.73 -6.89 6.95
CA GLU A 119 -8.38 -8.06 7.75
C GLU A 119 -7.20 -7.73 8.67
N LEU A 120 -7.26 -8.19 9.92
CA LEU A 120 -6.13 -8.14 10.85
C LEU A 120 -4.97 -8.98 10.29
N THR A 121 -3.72 -8.52 10.47
CA THR A 121 -2.54 -9.26 10.02
C THR A 121 -1.43 -9.24 11.05
N SER A 122 -0.66 -10.34 11.07
CA SER A 122 0.59 -10.47 11.82
C SER A 122 1.83 -10.47 10.91
N ARG A 123 1.65 -10.31 9.58
CA ARG A 123 2.74 -10.38 8.59
C ARG A 123 3.73 -9.23 8.70
N TYR A 124 3.35 -8.14 9.37
CA TYR A 124 4.20 -6.99 9.58
C TYR A 124 3.76 -6.22 10.82
N THR A 125 4.69 -5.47 11.39
CA THR A 125 4.46 -4.56 12.53
C THR A 125 4.93 -3.13 12.24
N ASP A 126 5.57 -2.92 11.09
CA ASP A 126 6.10 -1.64 10.64
C ASP A 126 5.88 -1.43 9.13
N LEU A 127 6.23 -0.23 8.65
CA LEU A 127 6.04 0.14 7.25
C LEU A 127 6.91 -0.69 6.30
N ARG A 128 8.12 -1.10 6.70
CA ARG A 128 9.00 -1.89 5.83
C ARG A 128 8.41 -3.26 5.60
N GLY A 129 7.99 -3.95 6.66
CA GLY A 129 7.31 -5.24 6.57
C GLY A 129 6.02 -5.13 5.74
N ALA A 130 5.28 -4.03 5.87
CA ALA A 130 4.10 -3.78 5.06
C ALA A 130 4.42 -3.65 3.56
N ILE A 131 5.51 -2.93 3.22
CA ILE A 131 5.99 -2.80 1.83
C ILE A 131 6.40 -4.15 1.28
N VAL A 132 7.19 -4.93 2.03
CA VAL A 132 7.62 -6.29 1.62
C VAL A 132 6.41 -7.19 1.36
N ALA A 133 5.44 -7.22 2.30
CA ALA A 133 4.23 -8.01 2.15
C ALA A 133 3.41 -7.59 0.91
N LEU A 134 3.26 -6.29 0.68
CA LEU A 134 2.55 -5.76 -0.48
C LEU A 134 3.26 -6.08 -1.80
N VAL A 135 4.59 -5.96 -1.84
CA VAL A 135 5.40 -6.24 -3.03
C VAL A 135 5.31 -7.71 -3.44
N ASP A 136 5.37 -8.60 -2.45
CA ASP A 136 5.21 -10.05 -2.64
C ASP A 136 3.80 -10.38 -3.14
N ASP A 137 2.77 -9.93 -2.41
CA ASP A 137 1.36 -10.20 -2.76
C ASP A 137 0.99 -9.66 -4.15
N CYS A 138 1.57 -8.51 -4.54
CA CYS A 138 1.23 -7.82 -5.78
C CYS A 138 2.21 -8.05 -6.94
N ARG A 139 3.19 -8.96 -6.75
CA ARG A 139 4.22 -9.33 -7.73
C ARG A 139 4.94 -8.11 -8.35
N ILE A 140 5.37 -7.18 -7.51
CA ILE A 140 6.03 -5.94 -7.94
C ILE A 140 7.54 -6.16 -8.05
N THR A 141 8.14 -5.70 -9.15
CA THR A 141 9.60 -5.78 -9.40
C THR A 141 10.17 -4.43 -9.77
N GLY A 142 11.50 -4.27 -9.60
CA GLY A 142 12.21 -3.03 -9.96
C GLY A 142 12.18 -1.92 -8.90
N LEU A 143 11.77 -2.23 -7.67
CA LEU A 143 11.94 -1.32 -6.55
C LEU A 143 13.40 -1.25 -6.09
N PRO A 144 13.83 -0.13 -5.48
CA PRO A 144 15.11 -0.05 -4.80
C PRO A 144 15.26 -1.15 -3.74
N SER A 145 16.41 -1.81 -3.73
CA SER A 145 16.71 -2.88 -2.76
C SER A 145 16.62 -2.42 -1.30
N SER A 146 16.92 -1.14 -1.06
CA SER A 146 16.76 -0.45 0.22
C SER A 146 15.35 -0.51 0.81
N LEU A 147 14.32 -0.77 0.01
CA LEU A 147 12.93 -0.93 0.47
C LEU A 147 12.52 -2.39 0.70
N THR A 148 13.27 -3.34 0.14
CA THR A 148 12.86 -4.76 0.07
C THR A 148 13.84 -5.72 0.74
N GLU A 149 15.09 -5.32 0.98
CA GLU A 149 16.09 -6.14 1.67
C GLU A 149 15.93 -6.06 3.20
N THR A 150 16.23 -7.19 3.86
CA THR A 150 16.00 -7.43 5.29
C THR A 150 17.26 -7.22 6.14
N ASP A 151 18.33 -6.65 5.59
CA ASP A 151 19.61 -6.60 6.30
C ASP A 151 19.53 -5.78 7.59
N THR A 152 19.71 -6.48 8.71
CA THR A 152 19.42 -6.07 10.09
C THR A 152 20.38 -4.99 10.62
N SER A 153 21.37 -4.55 9.84
CA SER A 153 22.39 -3.58 10.28
C SER A 153 22.05 -2.11 10.03
N HIS A 154 20.88 -1.79 9.47
CA HIS A 154 20.49 -0.41 9.15
C HIS A 154 19.11 -0.01 9.70
N ALA A 155 18.71 -0.57 10.85
CA ALA A 155 17.38 -0.41 11.44
C ALA A 155 16.92 1.05 11.69
N GLN A 156 17.82 2.04 11.63
CA GLN A 156 17.49 3.48 11.74
C GLN A 156 17.95 4.34 10.55
N ALA A 157 18.86 3.88 9.70
CA ALA A 157 19.57 4.76 8.75
C ALA A 157 18.83 5.02 7.43
N GLN A 158 17.75 4.31 7.12
CA GLN A 158 17.22 4.28 5.74
C GLN A 158 15.92 5.08 5.52
N LEU A 159 15.34 5.66 6.58
CA LEU A 159 14.41 6.79 6.45
C LEU A 159 15.14 8.14 6.32
N GLU A 160 16.45 8.16 6.63
CA GLU A 160 17.35 9.31 6.46
C GLU A 160 17.95 9.40 5.04
N LEU A 161 17.97 8.31 4.26
CA LEU A 161 18.47 8.26 2.86
C LEU A 161 17.62 9.04 1.82
N PHE A 162 16.68 9.87 2.28
CA PHE A 162 15.89 10.78 1.45
C PHE A 162 16.07 12.25 1.88
N ASP A 163 17.09 12.55 2.70
CA ASP A 163 17.40 13.90 3.18
C ASP A 163 18.49 14.61 2.37
N ASP A 164 18.99 14.02 1.28
CA ASP A 164 19.88 14.73 0.34
C ASP A 164 19.05 15.55 -0.67
N SER A 165 18.52 16.66 -0.16
CA SER A 165 18.50 17.92 -0.90
C SER A 165 18.96 19.03 0.04
N ASP A 166 20.25 19.33 -0.10
CA ASP A 166 21.03 20.37 0.56
C ASP A 166 20.35 21.75 0.63
N ASN A 167 20.72 22.50 1.68
CA ASN A 167 21.16 23.90 1.68
C ASN A 167 20.50 24.88 0.68
#